data_AF-A0A4Q3EQ81-F1
#
_entry.id   AF-A0A4Q3EQ81-F1
#
_cell.length_a   1.000
_cell.length_b   1.000
_cell.length_c   1.000
_cell.angle_alpha   90.00
_cell.angle_beta   90.00
_cell.angle_gamma   90.00
#
_symmetry.space_group_name_H-M   'P 1'
#
loop_
_entity.id
_entity.type
_entity.pdbx_description
1 polymer ?
#
loop_
_entity_poly.entity_id
_entity_poly.type
_entity_poly.pdbx_seq_one_letter_code
_entity_poly.pdbx_strand_id
1 'polypeptide(L)'
;MIIINSEYAALARIKGFLFTNVITGILIAFLIGINLFQNKSIVYKILNNGLVVFVGKLSYSIYVWQQIFTFSIPWAGSSKLLSAVGFNLSVLLVVAYLSYNYFEKPFLKLKQKFQIKKNIPVGQGL
;
A
#
# COMPACT_ATOMS: atom_id res chain seq x y z
N MET A 1 19.70 -25.67 31.33
CA MET A 1 18.57 -26.22 30.55
C MET A 1 17.61 -25.14 29.99
N ILE A 2 17.70 -23.86 30.40
CA ILE A 2 16.80 -22.78 29.93
C ILE A 2 17.32 -22.10 28.63
N ILE A 3 18.64 -22.02 28.45
CA ILE A 3 19.28 -21.34 27.29
C ILE A 3 19.03 -22.09 25.97
N ILE A 4 18.98 -23.42 26.02
CA ILE A 4 18.63 -24.29 24.89
C ILE A 4 17.26 -23.87 24.35
N ASN A 5 16.24 -23.76 25.21
CA ASN A 5 14.86 -23.44 24.81
C ASN A 5 14.71 -22.03 24.18
N SER A 6 15.55 -21.05 24.55
CA SER A 6 15.48 -19.70 23.97
C SER A 6 16.04 -19.64 22.53
N GLU A 7 17.09 -20.42 22.22
CA GLU A 7 17.63 -20.48 20.85
C GLU A 7 16.69 -21.23 19.91
N TYR A 8 16.10 -22.37 20.32
CA TYR A 8 15.10 -23.05 19.49
C TYR A 8 13.84 -22.20 19.29
N ALA A 9 13.44 -21.41 20.29
CA ALA A 9 12.34 -20.45 20.15
C ALA A 9 12.67 -19.31 19.16
N ALA A 10 13.90 -18.81 19.16
CA ALA A 10 14.34 -17.81 18.18
C ALA A 10 14.37 -18.39 16.76
N LEU A 11 14.92 -19.59 16.58
CA LEU A 11 14.94 -20.29 15.29
C LEU A 11 13.52 -20.61 14.80
N ALA A 12 12.61 -21.01 15.69
CA ALA A 12 11.21 -21.26 15.33
C ALA A 12 10.48 -19.97 14.90
N ARG A 13 10.72 -18.84 15.56
CA ARG A 13 10.16 -17.53 15.17
C ARG A 13 10.69 -17.07 13.82
N ILE A 14 11.99 -17.21 13.56
CA ILE A 14 12.60 -16.83 12.28
C ILE A 14 12.08 -17.73 11.16
N LYS A 15 12.04 -19.04 11.36
CA LYS A 15 11.48 -19.98 10.37
C LYS A 15 10.00 -19.73 10.11
N GLY A 16 9.21 -19.48 11.16
CA GLY A 16 7.80 -19.12 11.04
C GLY A 16 7.62 -17.84 10.22
N PHE A 17 8.38 -16.79 10.53
CA PHE A 17 8.35 -15.52 9.79
C PHE A 17 8.67 -15.71 8.30
N LEU A 18 9.76 -16.43 7.99
CA LEU A 18 10.13 -16.71 6.60
C LEU A 18 9.06 -17.52 5.87
N PHE A 19 8.52 -18.56 6.50
CA PHE A 19 7.50 -19.40 5.92
C PHE A 19 6.21 -18.63 5.62
N THR A 20 5.74 -17.80 6.56
CA THR A 20 4.58 -16.93 6.34
C THR A 20 4.82 -15.98 5.17
N ASN A 21 5.98 -15.31 5.10
CA ASN A 21 6.27 -14.36 4.02
C ASN A 21 6.31 -15.04 2.64
N VAL A 22 6.89 -16.24 2.53
CA VAL A 22 6.94 -16.99 1.27
C VAL A 22 5.54 -17.39 0.83
N ILE A 23 4.72 -17.93 1.74
CA ILE A 23 3.33 -18.27 1.42
C ILE A 23 2.55 -17.04 0.98
N THR A 24 2.64 -15.94 1.74
CA THR A 24 1.96 -14.69 1.39
C THR A 24 2.41 -14.18 0.01
N GLY A 25 3.71 -14.24 -0.29
CA GLY A 25 4.23 -13.87 -1.61
C GLY A 25 3.67 -14.73 -2.74
N ILE A 26 3.64 -16.05 -2.57
CA ILE A 26 3.06 -16.98 -3.55
C ILE A 26 1.56 -16.70 -3.74
N LEU A 27 0.82 -16.48 -2.66
CA LEU A 27 -0.61 -16.16 -2.72
C LEU A 27 -0.88 -14.84 -3.45
N ILE A 28 -0.07 -13.81 -3.21
CA ILE A 28 -0.17 -12.52 -3.92
C ILE A 28 0.11 -12.71 -5.42
N ALA A 29 1.18 -13.43 -5.77
CA ALA A 29 1.52 -13.69 -7.16
C ALA A 29 0.38 -14.46 -7.87
N PHE A 30 -0.20 -15.44 -7.21
CA PHE A 30 -1.35 -16.18 -7.71
C PHE A 30 -2.59 -15.28 -7.91
N LEU A 31 -2.87 -14.41 -6.94
CA LEU A 31 -3.95 -13.41 -7.02
C LEU A 31 -3.78 -12.46 -8.21
N ILE A 32 -2.56 -11.97 -8.44
CA ILE A 32 -2.24 -11.11 -9.58
C ILE A 32 -2.44 -11.89 -10.88
N GLY A 33 -1.95 -13.14 -10.96
CA GLY A 33 -2.13 -14.01 -12.11
C GLY A 33 -3.60 -14.22 -12.48
N ILE A 34 -4.46 -14.56 -11.50
CA ILE A 34 -5.90 -14.73 -11.74
C ILE A 34 -6.53 -13.42 -12.26
N ASN A 35 -6.13 -12.27 -11.71
CA ASN A 35 -6.66 -10.98 -12.16
C ASN A 35 -6.22 -10.60 -13.58
N LEU A 36 -5.05 -11.04 -14.04
CA LEU A 36 -4.55 -10.78 -15.39
C LEU A 36 -5.17 -11.71 -16.43
N PHE A 37 -5.28 -13.01 -16.13
CA PHE A 37 -5.72 -14.01 -17.12
C PHE A 37 -7.23 -14.26 -17.12
N GLN A 38 -7.93 -14.04 -16.00
CA GLN A 38 -9.32 -14.44 -15.84
C GLN A 38 -10.25 -13.26 -15.55
N ASN A 39 -10.76 -12.65 -16.62
CA ASN A 39 -11.61 -11.45 -16.61
C ASN A 39 -13.08 -11.71 -16.15
N LYS A 40 -13.37 -12.87 -15.55
CA LYS A 40 -14.73 -13.27 -15.12
C LYS A 40 -14.84 -13.74 -13.67
N SER A 41 -13.72 -13.89 -12.96
CA SER A 41 -13.72 -14.34 -11.57
C SER A 41 -14.42 -13.33 -10.65
N ILE A 42 -15.06 -13.83 -9.58
CA ILE A 42 -15.68 -12.97 -8.56
C ILE A 42 -14.62 -12.05 -7.92
N VAL A 43 -13.40 -12.57 -7.74
CA VAL A 43 -12.25 -11.84 -7.19
C VAL A 43 -11.88 -10.68 -8.10
N TYR A 44 -11.84 -10.91 -9.42
CA TYR A 44 -11.58 -9.86 -10.40
C TYR A 44 -12.62 -8.75 -10.33
N LYS A 45 -13.91 -9.09 -10.24
CA LYS A 45 -14.99 -8.08 -10.14
C LYS A 45 -14.89 -7.23 -8.88
N ILE A 46 -14.52 -7.83 -7.75
CA ILE A 46 -14.37 -7.11 -6.48
C ILE A 46 -13.14 -6.21 -6.53
N LEU A 47 -11.98 -6.73 -6.95
CA LEU A 47 -10.73 -5.98 -6.99
C LEU A 47 -10.76 -4.86 -8.03
N ASN A 48 -11.42 -5.10 -9.17
CA ASN A 48 -11.56 -4.11 -10.23
C ASN A 48 -12.77 -3.18 -10.02
N ASN A 49 -13.44 -3.24 -8.87
CA ASN A 49 -14.49 -2.28 -8.53
C ASN A 49 -13.87 -0.88 -8.38
N GLY A 50 -14.54 0.15 -8.92
CA GLY A 50 -14.05 1.52 -8.91
C GLY A 50 -13.70 2.05 -7.52
N LEU A 51 -14.41 1.62 -6.47
CA LEU A 51 -14.08 1.96 -5.08
C LEU A 51 -12.75 1.33 -4.62
N VAL A 52 -12.53 0.05 -4.90
CA VAL A 52 -11.29 -0.65 -4.49
C VAL A 52 -10.10 -0.10 -5.26
N VAL A 53 -10.26 0.15 -6.56
CA VAL A 53 -9.23 0.82 -7.39
C VAL A 53 -8.96 2.23 -6.88
N PHE A 54 -9.99 2.96 -6.45
CA PHE A 54 -9.84 4.30 -5.87
C PHE A 54 -9.06 4.26 -4.55
N VAL A 55 -9.41 3.36 -3.63
CA VAL A 55 -8.68 3.15 -2.37
C VAL A 55 -7.24 2.71 -2.63
N GLY A 56 -7.01 1.85 -3.63
CA GLY A 56 -5.68 1.44 -4.07
C GLY A 56 -4.82 2.63 -4.53
N LYS A 57 -5.39 3.56 -5.30
CA LYS A 57 -4.71 4.81 -5.68
C LYS A 57 -4.44 5.71 -4.46
N LEU A 58 -5.39 5.77 -3.53
CA LEU A 58 -5.26 6.57 -2.31
C LEU A 58 -4.25 5.98 -1.31
N SER A 59 -3.90 4.69 -1.43
CA SER A 59 -3.03 3.98 -0.50
C SER A 59 -1.66 4.64 -0.32
N TYR A 60 -1.08 5.19 -1.40
CA TYR A 60 0.20 5.88 -1.35
C TYR A 60 0.12 7.13 -0.47
N SER A 61 -0.88 7.98 -0.72
CA SER A 61 -1.13 9.18 0.10
C SER A 61 -1.42 8.79 1.56
N ILE A 62 -2.25 7.77 1.81
CA ILE A 62 -2.55 7.30 3.17
C ILE A 62 -1.26 6.87 3.89
N TYR A 63 -0.38 6.11 3.24
CA TYR A 63 0.86 5.62 3.84
C TYR A 63 1.78 6.75 4.29
N VAL A 64 1.97 7.77 3.45
CA VAL A 64 2.81 8.95 3.77
C VAL A 64 2.27 9.67 5.01
N TRP A 65 0.98 9.97 5.03
CA TRP A 65 0.37 10.72 6.11
C TRP A 65 0.17 9.87 7.37
N GLN A 66 0.01 8.54 7.25
CA GLN A 66 -0.17 7.64 8.37
C GLN A 66 1.00 7.75 9.35
N GLN A 67 2.24 7.80 8.85
CA GLN A 67 3.40 7.92 9.73
C GLN A 67 3.36 9.22 10.54
N ILE A 68 2.98 10.34 9.93
CA ILE A 68 2.87 11.64 10.61
C ILE A 68 1.80 11.58 11.69
N PHE A 69 0.60 11.11 11.37
CA PHE A 69 -0.52 11.09 12.33
C PHE A 69 -0.42 9.97 13.39
N THR A 70 0.44 8.96 13.18
CA THR A 70 0.64 7.85 14.12
C THR A 70 1.88 8.05 15.01
N PHE A 71 3.01 8.49 14.45
CA PHE A 71 4.25 8.72 15.21
C PHE A 71 4.33 10.12 15.82
N SER A 72 3.75 11.13 15.17
CA SER A 72 3.85 12.53 15.59
C SER A 72 2.46 13.14 15.67
N ILE A 73 1.66 12.68 16.63
CA ILE A 73 0.32 13.19 16.87
C ILE A 73 0.43 14.71 17.13
N PRO A 74 -0.01 15.57 16.20
CA PRO A 74 0.29 17.01 16.27
C PRO A 74 -0.33 17.69 17.50
N TRP A 75 -1.37 17.07 18.06
CA TRP A 75 -2.16 17.56 19.19
C TRP A 75 -2.02 16.67 20.44
N ALA A 76 -0.93 15.89 20.55
CA ALA A 76 -0.68 14.98 21.68
C ALA A 76 -0.77 15.67 23.06
N GLY A 77 -0.53 16.99 23.13
CA GLY A 77 -0.58 17.77 24.37
C GLY A 77 -1.91 18.47 24.67
N SER A 78 -2.88 18.49 23.74
CA SER A 78 -3.98 19.48 23.80
C SER A 78 -5.34 18.96 24.26
N SER A 79 -5.61 17.66 24.32
CA SER A 79 -6.78 17.05 24.99
C SER A 79 -6.84 15.54 24.73
N LYS A 80 -7.33 14.74 25.68
CA LYS A 80 -7.62 13.30 25.49
C LYS A 80 -8.60 13.02 24.35
N LEU A 81 -9.52 13.95 24.05
CA LEU A 81 -10.49 13.82 22.96
C LEU A 81 -9.86 14.00 21.58
N LEU A 82 -8.92 14.93 21.44
CA LEU A 82 -8.16 15.15 20.20
C LEU A 82 -7.23 13.95 19.92
N SER A 83 -6.64 13.34 20.96
CA SER A 83 -5.79 12.15 20.86
C SER A 83 -6.54 10.85 20.47
N ALA A 84 -7.87 10.87 20.36
CA ALA A 84 -8.63 9.67 20.03
C ALA A 84 -8.22 9.11 18.65
N VAL A 85 -7.89 7.82 18.62
CA VAL A 85 -7.43 7.11 17.40
C VAL A 85 -8.41 7.31 16.23
N GLY A 86 -9.72 7.34 16.50
CA GLY A 86 -10.74 7.59 15.48
C GLY A 86 -10.69 9.00 14.88
N PHE A 87 -10.34 10.02 15.68
CA PHE A 87 -10.16 11.39 15.19
C PHE A 87 -8.90 11.49 14.33
N ASN A 88 -7.77 10.91 14.78
CA ASN A 88 -6.54 10.87 13.99
C ASN A 88 -6.74 10.17 12.65
N LEU A 89 -7.48 9.06 12.64
CA LEU A 89 -7.80 8.32 11.41
C LEU A 89 -8.69 9.13 10.46
N SER A 90 -9.67 9.87 11.00
CA SER A 90 -10.55 10.72 10.20
C SER A 90 -9.76 11.87 9.56
N VAL A 91 -8.92 12.55 10.34
CA VAL A 91 -8.06 13.62 9.82
C VAL A 91 -7.04 13.08 8.81
N LEU A 92 -6.45 11.92 9.08
CA LEU A 92 -5.57 11.22 8.15
C LEU A 92 -6.24 11.00 6.79
N LEU A 93 -7.46 10.46 6.78
CA LEU A 93 -8.20 10.19 5.54
C LEU A 93 -8.52 11.47 4.77
N VAL A 94 -8.92 12.54 5.46
CA VAL A 94 -9.18 13.85 4.86
C VAL A 94 -7.90 14.43 4.25
N VAL A 95 -6.80 14.43 5.00
CA VAL A 95 -5.51 14.96 4.54
C VAL A 95 -4.95 14.12 3.39
N ALA A 96 -5.04 12.79 3.46
CA ALA A 96 -4.64 11.91 2.36
C ALA A 96 -5.47 12.16 1.09
N TYR A 97 -6.79 12.36 1.23
CA TYR A 97 -7.66 12.69 0.10
C TYR A 97 -7.32 14.04 -0.53
N LEU A 98 -7.06 15.07 0.29
CA LEU A 98 -6.62 16.38 -0.18
C LEU A 98 -5.26 16.27 -0.88
N SER A 99 -4.29 15.60 -0.26
CA SER A 99 -2.96 15.37 -0.81
C SER A 99 -3.01 14.68 -2.17
N TYR A 100 -3.82 13.63 -2.31
CA TYR A 100 -4.01 12.91 -3.56
C TYR A 100 -4.52 13.85 -4.68
N ASN A 101 -5.48 14.71 -4.36
CA ASN A 101 -6.07 15.60 -5.36
C ASN A 101 -5.17 16.79 -5.71
N TYR A 102 -4.47 17.38 -4.74
CA TYR A 102 -3.70 18.61 -4.91
C TYR A 102 -2.22 18.41 -5.22
N PHE A 103 -1.63 17.27 -4.88
CA PHE A 103 -0.21 17.01 -5.14
C PHE A 103 -0.05 15.87 -6.13
N GLU A 104 -0.69 14.72 -5.89
CA GLU A 104 -0.44 13.52 -6.68
C GLU A 104 -0.96 13.65 -8.12
N LYS A 105 -2.21 14.10 -8.30
CA LYS A 105 -2.79 14.34 -9.65
C LYS A 105 -2.00 15.36 -10.50
N PRO A 106 -1.64 16.57 -10.01
CA PRO A 106 -0.88 17.51 -10.82
C PRO A 106 0.55 17.03 -11.06
N PHE A 107 1.19 16.35 -10.11
CA PHE A 107 2.52 15.81 -10.31
C PHE A 107 2.54 14.71 -11.38
N LEU A 108 1.51 13.86 -11.43
CA LEU A 108 1.33 12.87 -12.51
C LEU A 108 1.14 13.55 -13.88
N LYS A 109 0.38 14.65 -13.95
CA LYS A 109 0.24 15.44 -15.19
C LYS A 109 1.58 16.07 -15.61
N LEU A 110 2.35 16.56 -14.64
CA LEU A 110 3.68 17.12 -14.90
C LEU A 110 4.63 16.04 -15.43
N LYS A 111 4.63 14.86 -14.83
CA LYS A 111 5.39 13.70 -15.30
C LYS A 111 5.02 13.35 -16.74
N GLN A 112 3.72 13.30 -17.08
CA GLN A 112 3.29 13.03 -18.46
C GLN A 112 3.77 14.11 -19.43
N LYS A 113 3.78 15.38 -19.01
CA LYS A 113 4.28 16.50 -19.83
C LYS A 113 5.79 16.41 -20.07
N PHE A 114 6.56 15.95 -19.09
CA PHE A 114 8.02 15.80 -19.17
C PHE A 114 8.49 14.41 -19.60
N GLN A 115 7.57 13.47 -19.85
CA GLN A 115 7.91 12.20 -20.48
C GLN A 115 8.36 12.49 -21.91
N ILE A 116 9.68 12.52 -22.11
CA ILE A 116 10.29 12.50 -23.43
C ILE A 116 9.74 11.25 -24.12
N LYS A 117 8.95 11.46 -25.16
CA LYS A 117 8.40 10.39 -25.98
C LYS A 117 9.60 9.63 -26.54
N LYS A 118 9.91 8.48 -25.94
CA LYS A 118 10.93 7.59 -26.48
C LYS A 118 10.33 7.09 -27.79
N ASN A 119 10.70 7.72 -28.90
CA ASN A 119 10.47 7.18 -30.24
C ASN A 119 11.31 5.92 -30.29
N ILE A 120 10.75 4.81 -29.78
CA ILE A 120 11.28 3.49 -30.05
C ILE A 120 11.06 3.34 -31.56
N PRO A 121 12.12 3.32 -32.39
CA PRO A 121 11.93 3.00 -33.80
C PRO A 121 11.25 1.64 -33.83
N VAL A 122 10.11 1.57 -34.51
CA VAL A 122 9.43 0.31 -34.84
C VAL A 122 10.34 -0.40 -35.84
N GLY A 123 11.42 -0.97 -35.32
CA GLY A 123 12.36 -1.82 -36.04
C GLY A 123 11.82 -3.22 -36.05
N GLN A 124 11.07 -3.53 -37.11
CA GLN A 124 11.18 -4.76 -37.89
C GLN A 124 11.56 -6.02 -37.09
N GLY A 125 10.56 -6.65 -36.47
CA GLY A 125 10.60 -8.09 -36.26
C GLY A 125 10.06 -8.75 -37.54
N LEU A 126 10.95 -9.39 -38.29
CA LEU A 126 10.64 -10.40 -39.30
C LEU A 126 9.79 -11.53 -38.69
#